data_AF-A0A962GS91-F1
#
_entry.id   AF-A0A962GS91-F1
#
_cell.length_a   1.000
_cell.length_b   1.000
_cell.length_c   1.000
_cell.angle_alpha   90.00
_cell.angle_beta   90.00
_cell.angle_gamma   90.00
#
_symmetry.space_group_name_H-M   'P 1'
#
loop_
_entity.id
_entity.type
_entity.pdbx_description
1 polymer ?
#
loop_
_entity_poly.entity_id
_entity_poly.type
_entity_poly.pdbx_seq_one_letter_code
_entity_poly.pdbx_strand_id
1 'polypeptide(L)'
;MGLIKKSITVTEKQNEWIKSRISFGDYGNDSEYLRDLIRRDKAENQKLIALQQAIQDGIDSGISNDSIEDIMDAVDMELNRNEQV
;
A
#
# COMPACT_ATOMS: atom_id res chain seq x y z
N MET A 1 17.27 -7.89 -2.84
CA MET A 1 17.42 -6.42 -2.99
C MET A 1 18.14 -5.87 -1.76
N GLY A 2 19.07 -4.92 -1.94
CA GLY A 2 19.90 -4.36 -0.85
C GLY A 2 19.27 -3.17 -0.13
N LEU A 3 19.87 -2.74 0.98
CA LEU A 3 19.48 -1.54 1.72
C LEU A 3 20.07 -0.29 1.06
N ILE A 4 19.27 0.78 0.92
CA ILE A 4 19.71 2.08 0.40
C ILE A 4 19.84 3.05 1.57
N LYS A 5 21.02 3.66 1.74
CA LYS A 5 21.25 4.69 2.76
C LYS A 5 20.52 5.98 2.39
N LYS A 6 19.78 6.56 3.34
CA LYS A 6 19.14 7.87 3.21
C LYS A 6 19.54 8.74 4.39
N SER A 7 19.79 10.03 4.15
CA SER A 7 19.93 11.04 5.21
C SER A 7 18.57 11.66 5.46
N ILE A 8 18.16 11.76 6.72
CA ILE A 8 16.84 12.24 7.12
C ILE A 8 17.03 13.24 8.25
N THR A 9 16.39 14.41 8.15
CA THR A 9 16.34 15.38 9.24
C THR A 9 15.10 15.11 10.08
N VAL A 10 15.27 15.03 11.39
CA VAL A 10 14.19 14.86 12.37
C VAL A 10 14.26 15.97 13.41
N THR A 11 13.16 16.20 14.10
CA THR A 11 13.13 17.12 15.25
C THR A 11 13.90 16.53 16.44
N GLU A 12 14.33 17.38 17.38
CA GLU A 12 15.03 16.91 18.58
C GLU A 12 14.19 15.90 19.38
N LYS A 13 12.88 16.18 19.54
CA LYS A 13 11.96 15.26 20.22
C LYS A 13 11.89 13.88 19.55
N GLN A 14 11.92 13.85 18.22
CA GLN A 14 11.95 12.58 17.48
C GLN A 14 13.29 11.86 17.66
N ASN A 15 14.41 12.58 17.66
CA ASN A 15 15.74 12.01 17.94
C ASN A 15 15.80 11.36 19.33
N GLU A 16 15.33 12.07 20.37
CA GLU A 16 15.24 11.55 21.73
C GLU A 16 14.35 10.30 21.80
N TRP A 17 13.21 10.33 21.12
CA TRP A 17 12.33 9.17 21.03
C TRP A 17 12.99 7.96 20.37
N ILE A 18 13.65 8.15 19.22
CA ILE A 18 14.36 7.08 18.51
C ILE A 18 15.44 6.46 19.42
N LYS A 19 16.25 7.30 20.08
CA LYS A 19 17.29 6.86 21.02
C LYS A 19 16.71 6.08 22.19
N SER A 20 15.57 6.51 22.72
CA SER A 20 14.87 5.80 23.79
C SER A 20 14.52 4.38 23.36
N ARG A 21 13.92 4.20 22.17
CA ARG A 21 13.60 2.85 21.63
C ARG A 21 14.82 1.95 21.48
N ILE A 22 15.96 2.51 21.08
CA ILE A 22 17.23 1.78 20.98
C ILE A 22 17.75 1.40 22.38
N SER A 23 17.71 2.33 23.33
CA SER A 23 18.17 2.08 24.71
C SER A 23 17.35 1.03 25.45
N PHE A 24 16.06 0.91 25.14
CA PHE A 24 15.20 -0.16 25.65
C PHE A 24 15.57 -1.55 25.08
N GLY A 25 16.39 -1.60 24.03
CA GLY A 25 16.82 -2.84 23.38
C GLY A 25 15.85 -3.35 22.31
N ASP A 26 14.81 -2.59 21.97
CA ASP A 26 13.85 -2.99 20.92
C ASP A 26 14.48 -2.98 19.52
N TYR A 27 15.51 -2.14 19.31
CA TYR A 27 16.17 -1.94 18.02
C TYR A 27 17.67 -1.72 18.21
N GLY A 28 18.48 -2.17 17.25
CA GLY A 28 19.93 -1.99 17.29
C GLY A 28 20.43 -0.66 16.74
N ASN A 29 19.62 0.06 15.97
CA ASN A 29 19.95 1.39 15.42
C ASN A 29 18.73 2.14 14.87
N ASP A 30 18.93 3.42 14.56
CA ASP A 30 17.93 4.35 14.02
C ASP A 30 17.27 3.81 12.73
N SER A 31 18.08 3.25 11.82
CA SER A 31 17.60 2.76 10.52
C SER A 31 16.72 1.52 10.65
N GLU A 32 16.88 0.73 11.70
CA GLU A 32 16.01 -0.39 12.01
C GLU A 32 14.66 0.08 12.52
N TYR A 33 14.65 0.99 13.49
CA TYR A 33 13.43 1.56 14.03
C TYR A 33 12.62 2.32 12.96
N LEU A 34 13.28 3.16 12.15
CA LEU A 34 12.64 3.89 11.05
C LEU A 34 12.02 2.95 10.01
N ARG A 35 12.70 1.84 9.66
CA ARG A 35 12.15 0.85 8.72
C ARG A 35 10.92 0.16 9.30
N ASP A 36 10.93 -0.17 10.58
CA ASP A 36 9.76 -0.79 11.20
C ASP A 36 8.59 0.19 11.29
N LEU A 37 8.84 1.46 11.64
CA LEU A 37 7.82 2.50 11.63
C LEU A 37 7.16 2.67 10.26
N ILE A 38 7.96 2.71 9.19
CA ILE A 38 7.45 2.77 7.81
C ILE A 38 6.63 1.52 7.46
N ARG A 39 7.03 0.33 7.94
CA ARG A 39 6.29 -0.91 7.69
C ARG A 39 4.92 -0.87 8.38
N ARG A 40 4.85 -0.40 9.62
CA ARG A 40 3.59 -0.25 10.37
C ARG A 40 2.68 0.78 9.70
N ASP A 41 3.21 1.93 9.35
CA ASP A 41 2.48 2.96 8.60
C ASP A 41 1.91 2.40 7.29
N LYS A 42 2.72 1.66 6.52
CA LYS A 42 2.24 1.00 5.30
C LYS A 42 1.15 -0.02 5.56
N ALA A 43 1.27 -0.82 6.62
CA ALA A 43 0.27 -1.84 6.97
C ALA A 43 -1.06 -1.20 7.38
N GLU A 44 -1.02 -0.14 8.20
CA GLU A 44 -2.21 0.63 8.60
C GLU A 44 -2.86 1.30 7.38
N ASN A 45 -2.06 1.84 6.46
CA ASN A 45 -2.52 2.51 5.25
C ASN A 45 -2.81 1.56 4.07
N GLN A 46 -2.63 0.25 4.22
CA GLN A 46 -2.70 -0.69 3.10
C GLN A 46 -4.07 -0.67 2.40
N LYS A 47 -5.16 -0.56 3.16
CA LYS A 47 -6.52 -0.46 2.61
C LYS A 47 -6.72 0.82 1.79
N LEU A 48 -6.19 1.93 2.28
CA LEU A 48 -6.25 3.21 1.57
C LEU A 48 -5.42 3.17 0.29
N ILE A 49 -4.21 2.61 0.36
CA ILE A 49 -3.34 2.44 -0.80
C ILE A 49 -4.01 1.53 -1.86
N ALA A 50 -4.61 0.42 -1.43
CA ALA A 50 -5.33 -0.48 -2.33
C ALA A 50 -6.53 0.22 -3.01
N LEU A 51 -7.27 1.01 -2.25
CA LEU A 51 -8.37 1.82 -2.79
C LEU A 51 -7.88 2.85 -3.81
N GLN A 52 -6.82 3.60 -3.47
CA GLN A 52 -6.24 4.59 -4.37
C GLN A 52 -5.72 3.95 -5.66
N GLN A 53 -5.09 2.79 -5.56
CA GLN A 53 -4.62 2.04 -6.72
C GLN A 53 -5.80 1.59 -7.59
N ALA A 54 -6.85 0.99 -7.02
CA ALA A 54 -8.03 0.56 -7.77
C ALA A 54 -8.74 1.72 -8.47
N ILE A 55 -8.81 2.89 -7.83
CA ILE A 55 -9.35 4.11 -8.47
C ILE A 55 -8.46 4.54 -9.63
N GLN A 56 -7.13 4.57 -9.45
CA GLN A 56 -6.21 4.96 -10.50
C GLN A 56 -6.27 3.98 -11.68
N ASP A 57 -6.32 2.68 -11.43
CA ASP A 57 -6.46 1.65 -12.46
C ASP A 57 -7.75 1.84 -13.27
N GLY A 58 -8.86 2.22 -12.60
CA GLY A 58 -10.13 2.54 -13.26
C GLY A 58 -10.10 3.85 -14.06
N ILE A 59 -9.32 4.84 -13.63
CA ILE A 59 -9.09 6.07 -14.40
C ILE A 59 -8.25 5.76 -15.64
N ASP A 60 -7.18 4.98 -15.47
CA ASP A 60 -6.24 4.63 -16.52
C ASP A 60 -6.86 3.66 -17.54
N SER A 61 -7.89 2.90 -17.17
CA SER A 61 -8.67 2.07 -18.10
C SER A 61 -9.52 2.88 -19.09
N GLY A 62 -9.68 4.19 -18.85
CA GLY A 62 -10.50 5.06 -19.68
C GLY A 62 -12.00 4.92 -19.43
N ILE A 63 -12.79 5.69 -20.18
CA ILE A 63 -14.25 5.73 -20.05
C ILE A 63 -14.85 4.64 -20.93
N SER A 64 -15.63 3.72 -20.34
CA SER A 64 -16.42 2.77 -21.12
C SER A 64 -17.66 3.46 -21.72
N ASN A 65 -18.01 3.04 -22.94
CA ASN A 65 -19.25 3.44 -23.61
C ASN A 65 -20.36 2.40 -23.42
N ASP A 66 -20.10 1.31 -22.68
CA ASP A 66 -21.05 0.24 -22.48
C ASP A 66 -22.21 0.72 -21.62
N SER A 67 -23.42 0.36 -22.04
CA SER A 67 -24.60 0.59 -21.22
C SER A 67 -24.68 -0.44 -20.10
N ILE A 68 -25.56 -0.20 -19.13
CA ILE A 68 -25.80 -1.15 -18.03
C ILE A 68 -26.25 -2.51 -18.58
N GLU A 69 -27.05 -2.52 -19.65
CA GLU A 69 -27.53 -3.75 -20.31
C GLU A 69 -26.36 -4.52 -20.94
N ASP A 70 -25.48 -3.83 -21.66
CA ASP A 70 -24.28 -4.45 -22.27
C ASP A 70 -23.36 -5.09 -21.22
N ILE A 71 -23.21 -4.44 -20.05
CA ILE A 71 -22.40 -4.95 -18.95
C ILE A 71 -23.03 -6.20 -18.33
N MET A 72 -24.36 -6.21 -18.12
CA MET A 72 -25.07 -7.36 -17.56
C MET A 72 -24.99 -8.57 -18.48
N ASP A 73 -25.23 -8.36 -19.78
CA ASP A 73 -25.13 -9.42 -20.79
C ASP A 73 -23.71 -10.01 -20.85
N ALA A 74 -22.68 -9.16 -20.77
CA ALA A 74 -21.29 -9.62 -20.75
C ALA A 74 -20.97 -10.50 -19.53
N VAL A 75 -21.47 -10.13 -18.34
CA VAL A 75 -21.30 -10.91 -17.11
C VAL A 75 -22.01 -12.27 -17.19
N ASP A 76 -23.26 -12.30 -17.69
CA ASP A 76 -24.01 -13.55 -17.85
C ASP A 76 -23.33 -14.49 -18.86
N MET A 77 -22.76 -13.95 -19.94
CA MET A 77 -21.96 -14.74 -20.89
C MET A 77 -20.69 -15.32 -20.25
N GLU A 78 -19.98 -14.55 -19.41
CA GLU A 78 -18.78 -15.03 -18.72
C GLU A 78 -19.08 -16.13 -17.70
N LEU A 79 -20.13 -15.97 -16.90
CA LEU A 79 -20.51 -16.97 -15.89
C LEU A 79 -20.88 -18.30 -16.54
N ASN A 80 -21.69 -18.28 -17.60
CA ASN A 80 -22.06 -19.47 -18.36
C ASN A 80 -20.85 -20.16 -19.01
N ARG A 81 -19.81 -19.40 -19.39
CA ARG A 81 -18.57 -19.94 -19.96
C ARG A 81 -17.71 -20.65 -18.92
N ASN A 82 -17.67 -20.13 -17.70
CA ASN A 82 -16.88 -20.70 -16.61
C ASN A 82 -17.51 -21.95 -16.00
N GLU A 83 -18.83 -22.14 -16.13
CA GLU A 83 -19.52 -23.37 -15.71
C GLU A 83 -19.32 -24.57 -16.65
N GLN A 84 -18.72 -24.36 -17.83
CA GLN A 84 -18.45 -25.43 -18.82
C GLN A 84 -17.00 -25.95 -18.82
N VAL A 85 -16.19 -25.56 -17.82
CA VAL A 85 -14.79 -26.01 -17.61
C VAL A 85 -14.69 -26.76 -16.29
#